data_AF-A0A4J2FKU1-F1
#
_entry.id   AF-A0A4J2FKU1-F1
#
_cell.length_a   1.000
_cell.length_b   1.000
_cell.length_c   1.000
_cell.angle_alpha   90.00
_cell.angle_beta   90.00
_cell.angle_gamma   90.00
#
_symmetry.space_group_name_H-M   'P 1'
#
loop_
_entity.id
_entity.type
_entity.pdbx_description
1 polymer ?
#
loop_
_entity_poly.entity_id
_entity_poly.type
_entity_poly.pdbx_seq_one_letter_code
_entity_poly.pdbx_strand_id
1 'polypeptide(L)'
;MKLLKKMMQVVLATFFFGLLGTSTVFADDSVGWQFVQENGRTYYKKGDLKETYWRVIDGKYYYFDPLSGEMVVGWQYIPAPHKGVTIGPSPRIEISLRPDWFYFGQDGVLQEFVGKQVLEAKTATNTNKHHGEEYDSPAEK
;
A
#
# COMPACT_ATOMS: atom_id res chain seq x y z
N MET A 1 -23.57 -55.52 24.93
CA MET A 1 -22.55 -54.46 25.10
C MET A 1 -21.63 -54.23 23.89
N LYS A 2 -21.19 -55.26 23.13
CA LYS A 2 -20.25 -55.09 22.00
C LYS A 2 -20.84 -54.33 20.80
N LEU A 3 -22.12 -54.56 20.47
CA LEU A 3 -22.82 -53.87 19.37
C LEU A 3 -23.00 -52.37 19.63
N LEU A 4 -23.36 -51.99 20.87
CA LEU A 4 -23.54 -50.59 21.26
C LEU A 4 -22.22 -49.79 21.17
N LYS A 5 -21.09 -50.39 21.57
CA LYS A 5 -19.76 -49.77 21.44
C LYS A 5 -19.34 -49.55 19.98
N LYS A 6 -19.62 -50.50 19.09
CA LYS A 6 -19.36 -50.35 17.65
C LYS A 6 -20.20 -49.24 17.02
N MET A 7 -21.49 -49.18 17.36
CA MET A 7 -22.39 -48.15 16.83
C MET A 7 -21.98 -46.74 17.29
N MET A 8 -21.55 -46.60 18.55
CA MET A 8 -21.01 -45.35 19.09
C MET A 8 -19.71 -44.91 18.42
N GLN A 9 -18.79 -45.83 18.12
CA GLN A 9 -17.56 -45.51 17.38
C GLN A 9 -17.84 -45.09 15.94
N VAL A 10 -18.80 -45.71 15.27
CA VAL A 10 -19.18 -45.33 13.89
C VAL A 10 -19.80 -43.94 13.86
N VAL A 11 -20.69 -43.61 14.80
CA VAL A 11 -21.28 -42.26 14.92
C VAL A 11 -20.23 -41.22 15.26
N LEU A 12 -19.28 -41.54 16.15
CA LEU A 12 -18.20 -40.62 16.50
C LEU A 12 -17.24 -40.39 15.32
N ALA A 13 -16.96 -41.43 14.53
CA ALA A 13 -16.10 -41.34 13.36
C ALA A 13 -16.77 -40.54 12.22
N THR A 14 -18.06 -40.73 11.95
CA THR A 14 -18.78 -39.92 10.96
C THR A 14 -18.93 -38.47 11.40
N PHE A 15 -19.08 -38.21 12.71
CA PHE A 15 -19.07 -36.86 13.26
C PHE A 15 -17.69 -36.19 13.11
N PHE A 16 -16.60 -36.91 13.41
CA PHE A 16 -15.24 -36.40 13.24
C PHE A 16 -14.89 -36.12 11.77
N PHE A 17 -15.32 -36.98 10.84
CA PHE A 17 -15.10 -36.76 9.40
C PHE A 17 -16.04 -35.73 8.79
N GLY A 18 -17.25 -35.54 9.31
CA GLY A 18 -18.14 -34.44 8.93
C GLY A 18 -17.66 -33.08 9.39
N LEU A 19 -16.90 -33.02 10.50
CA LEU A 19 -16.28 -31.79 11.00
C LEU A 19 -14.98 -31.41 10.28
N LEU A 20 -14.38 -32.32 9.51
CA LEU A 20 -13.29 -32.02 8.55
C LEU A 20 -13.83 -31.33 7.28
N GLY A 21 -14.89 -30.54 7.41
CA GLY A 21 -15.33 -29.61 6.38
C GLY A 21 -14.18 -28.69 6.05
N THR A 22 -13.65 -28.83 4.84
CA THR A 22 -12.53 -28.05 4.34
C THR A 22 -12.90 -26.57 4.36
N SER A 23 -12.27 -25.78 5.24
CA SER A 23 -12.30 -24.33 5.17
C SER A 23 -11.56 -23.88 3.92
N THR A 24 -12.22 -23.91 2.76
CA THR A 24 -11.67 -23.34 1.54
C THR A 24 -11.71 -21.82 1.69
N VAL A 25 -10.56 -21.21 1.97
CA VAL A 25 -10.41 -19.77 1.83
C VAL A 25 -10.37 -19.48 0.32
N PHE A 26 -11.44 -18.90 -0.21
CA PHE A 26 -11.41 -18.37 -1.57
C PHE A 26 -10.57 -17.09 -1.53
N ALA A 27 -9.36 -17.14 -2.11
CA ALA A 27 -8.71 -15.91 -2.54
C ALA A 27 -9.55 -15.35 -3.69
N ASP A 28 -10.20 -14.21 -3.48
CA ASP A 28 -10.83 -13.46 -4.57
C ASP A 28 -9.73 -12.81 -5.42
N ASP A 29 -9.07 -13.64 -6.23
CA ASP A 29 -8.03 -13.23 -7.16
C ASP A 29 -8.60 -12.58 -8.43
N SER A 30 -9.92 -12.37 -8.50
CA SER A 30 -10.60 -11.84 -9.68
C SER A 30 -10.38 -10.34 -9.89
N VAL A 31 -9.98 -9.62 -8.83
CA VAL A 31 -9.77 -8.17 -8.86
C VAL A 31 -8.28 -7.89 -8.99
N GLY A 32 -7.87 -7.25 -10.08
CA GLY A 32 -6.53 -6.71 -10.26
C GLY A 32 -6.23 -5.57 -9.29
N TRP A 33 -4.99 -5.09 -9.27
CA TRP A 33 -4.64 -3.90 -8.52
C TRP A 33 -5.36 -2.67 -9.09
N GLN A 34 -5.99 -1.87 -8.24
CA GLN A 34 -6.73 -0.70 -8.67
C GLN A 34 -6.69 0.41 -7.62
N PHE A 35 -6.91 1.64 -8.06
CA PHE A 35 -7.14 2.76 -7.17
C PHE A 35 -8.53 2.66 -6.55
N VAL A 36 -8.59 2.83 -5.23
CA VAL A 36 -9.84 2.78 -4.45
C VAL A 36 -9.88 4.01 -3.55
N GLN A 37 -11.03 4.70 -3.54
CA GLN A 37 -11.25 5.85 -2.67
C GLN A 37 -12.18 5.46 -1.51
N GLU A 38 -11.72 5.64 -0.28
CA GLU A 38 -12.45 5.32 0.96
C GLU A 38 -12.32 6.52 1.90
N ASN A 39 -13.44 7.06 2.40
CA ASN A 39 -13.46 8.20 3.34
C ASN A 39 -12.63 9.43 2.88
N GLY A 40 -12.64 9.71 1.57
CA GLY A 40 -11.88 10.81 0.97
C GLY A 40 -10.41 10.49 0.70
N ARG A 41 -9.88 9.39 1.25
CA ARG A 41 -8.50 8.93 1.05
C ARG A 41 -8.41 8.00 -0.16
N THR A 42 -7.29 8.04 -0.85
CA THR A 42 -7.02 7.17 -2.00
C THR A 42 -6.00 6.10 -1.63
N TYR A 43 -6.25 4.87 -2.06
CA TYR A 43 -5.42 3.69 -1.84
C TYR A 43 -5.20 2.97 -3.17
N TYR A 44 -4.15 2.15 -3.26
CA TYR A 44 -3.99 1.19 -4.34
C TYR A 44 -4.12 -0.22 -3.76
N LYS A 45 -5.18 -0.95 -4.12
CA LYS A 45 -5.62 -2.17 -3.43
C LYS A 45 -5.79 -3.34 -4.38
N LYS A 46 -5.58 -4.55 -3.86
CA LYS A 46 -5.94 -5.83 -4.48
C LYS A 46 -6.63 -6.71 -3.43
N GLY A 47 -7.95 -6.78 -3.48
CA GLY A 47 -8.74 -7.35 -2.39
C GLY A 47 -8.46 -6.60 -1.07
N ASP A 48 -8.06 -7.33 -0.04
CA ASP A 48 -7.70 -6.76 1.28
C ASP A 48 -6.27 -6.21 1.35
N LEU A 49 -5.45 -6.43 0.32
CA LEU A 49 -4.07 -5.93 0.28
C LEU A 49 -4.04 -4.45 -0.11
N LYS A 50 -3.19 -3.69 0.58
CA LYS A 50 -2.90 -2.27 0.28
C LYS A 50 -1.44 -2.11 -0.09
N GLU A 51 -1.16 -1.31 -1.10
CA GLU A 51 0.20 -0.93 -1.46
C GLU A 51 0.78 0.06 -0.44
N THR A 52 2.08 -0.03 -0.22
CA THR A 52 2.84 0.84 0.70
C THR A 52 4.16 1.25 0.06
N TYR A 53 4.75 2.36 0.52
CA TYR A 53 5.98 2.93 -0.04
C TYR A 53 5.86 3.33 -1.52
N TRP A 54 6.98 3.37 -2.23
CA TRP A 54 7.07 3.75 -3.64
C TRP A 54 6.49 2.68 -4.55
N ARG A 55 5.67 3.11 -5.51
CA ARG A 55 5.16 2.24 -6.57
C ARG A 55 5.19 2.93 -7.92
N VAL A 56 5.55 2.16 -8.95
CA VAL A 56 5.36 2.56 -10.34
C VAL A 56 4.06 1.97 -10.85
N ILE A 57 3.14 2.82 -11.27
CA ILE A 57 1.84 2.45 -11.85
C ILE A 57 1.74 3.16 -13.19
N ASP A 58 1.59 2.39 -14.28
CA ASP A 58 1.56 2.91 -15.65
C ASP A 58 2.71 3.87 -16.01
N GLY A 59 3.92 3.54 -15.52
CA GLY A 59 5.14 4.33 -15.76
C GLY A 59 5.25 5.61 -14.92
N LYS A 60 4.28 5.90 -14.05
CA LYS A 60 4.28 7.04 -13.14
C LYS A 60 4.63 6.60 -11.73
N TYR A 61 5.34 7.44 -10.99
CA TYR A 61 5.72 7.18 -9.60
C TYR A 61 4.67 7.72 -8.64
N TYR A 62 4.27 6.86 -7.70
CA TYR A 62 3.37 7.15 -6.60
C TYR A 62 4.05 6.76 -5.29
N TYR A 63 3.56 7.33 -4.18
CA TYR A 63 3.97 6.91 -2.84
C TYR A 63 2.74 6.72 -1.95
N PHE A 64 2.75 5.62 -1.20
CA PHE A 64 1.70 5.25 -0.26
C PHE A 64 2.29 5.20 1.14
N ASP A 65 1.57 5.78 2.10
CA ASP A 65 1.99 5.81 3.50
C ASP A 65 2.24 4.39 4.04
N PRO A 66 3.40 4.11 4.67
CA PRO A 66 3.75 2.78 5.13
C PRO A 66 2.81 2.16 6.17
N LEU A 67 2.06 2.98 6.92
CA LEU A 67 1.22 2.51 8.03
C LEU A 67 -0.23 2.32 7.59
N SER A 68 -0.76 3.26 6.82
CA SER A 68 -2.17 3.33 6.42
C SER A 68 -2.43 2.86 4.98
N GLY A 69 -1.42 2.94 4.11
CA GLY A 69 -1.53 2.74 2.66
C GLY A 69 -2.16 3.94 1.93
N GLU A 70 -2.32 5.09 2.60
CA GLU A 70 -2.90 6.29 2.02
C GLU A 70 -1.94 6.91 0.99
N MET A 71 -2.45 7.22 -0.20
CA MET A 71 -1.69 7.89 -1.24
C MET A 71 -1.34 9.31 -0.79
N VAL A 72 -0.08 9.68 -0.93
CA VAL A 72 0.40 11.03 -0.56
C VAL A 72 0.27 12.02 -1.71
N VAL A 73 0.15 13.31 -1.38
CA VAL A 73 0.13 14.43 -2.33
C VAL A 73 0.97 15.59 -1.81
N GLY A 74 1.29 16.56 -2.67
CA GLY A 74 2.01 17.77 -2.31
C GLY A 74 3.46 17.51 -1.86
N TRP A 75 3.98 18.38 -0.99
CA TRP A 75 5.34 18.28 -0.47
C TRP A 75 5.50 17.13 0.53
N GLN A 76 6.45 16.24 0.26
CA GLN A 76 6.71 15.06 1.09
C GLN A 76 8.19 14.94 1.42
N TYR A 77 8.50 14.70 2.70
CA TYR A 77 9.85 14.38 3.14
C TYR A 77 9.95 12.89 3.47
N ILE A 78 10.31 12.10 2.46
CA ILE A 78 10.22 10.64 2.49
C ILE A 78 11.52 10.00 1.99
N PRO A 79 11.82 8.74 2.35
CA PRO A 79 12.98 8.02 1.84
C PRO A 79 13.02 8.05 0.32
N ALA A 80 14.17 8.36 -0.27
CA ALA A 80 14.31 8.38 -1.72
C ALA A 80 13.95 7.00 -2.34
N PRO A 81 13.34 6.99 -3.55
CA PRO A 81 12.96 5.74 -4.20
C PRO A 81 14.18 4.86 -4.41
N HIS A 82 14.03 3.56 -4.16
CA HIS A 82 15.11 2.60 -4.31
C HIS A 82 15.49 2.45 -5.79
N LYS A 83 16.47 3.20 -6.25
CA LYS A 83 17.27 2.78 -7.41
C LYS A 83 18.25 1.76 -6.88
N GLY A 84 17.99 0.47 -7.08
CA GLY A 84 18.87 -0.60 -6.62
C GLY A 84 20.28 -0.42 -7.18
N VAL A 85 21.18 0.17 -6.38
CA VAL A 85 22.61 0.23 -6.70
C VAL A 85 23.32 -0.77 -5.81
N THR A 86 23.75 -1.87 -6.41
CA THR A 86 24.54 -2.90 -5.72
C THR A 86 25.99 -2.45 -5.68
N ILE A 87 26.47 -1.91 -4.55
CA ILE A 87 27.91 -1.70 -4.33
C ILE A 87 28.45 -2.91 -3.55
N GLY A 88 28.94 -3.93 -4.29
CA GLY A 88 29.54 -5.15 -3.74
C GLY A 88 28.55 -6.31 -3.48
N PRO A 89 29.02 -7.47 -2.99
CA PRO A 89 28.20 -8.68 -2.79
C PRO A 89 27.19 -8.58 -1.64
N SER A 90 27.09 -7.44 -0.97
CA SER A 90 26.09 -7.17 0.06
C SER A 90 25.30 -5.92 -0.32
N PRO A 91 23.96 -5.97 -0.31
CA PRO A 91 23.14 -4.78 -0.47
C PRO A 91 23.35 -3.89 0.77
N ARG A 92 24.21 -2.87 0.65
CA ARG A 92 24.29 -1.79 1.63
C ARG A 92 23.10 -0.85 1.39
N ILE A 93 22.08 -0.98 2.23
CA ILE A 93 20.85 -0.17 2.21
C ILE A 93 21.11 1.28 2.69
N GLU A 94 22.30 1.58 3.23
CA GLU A 94 22.64 2.85 3.89
C GLU A 94 22.48 4.13 3.03
N ILE A 95 22.60 4.05 1.71
CA ILE A 95 22.47 5.23 0.83
C ILE A 95 21.00 5.45 0.40
N SER A 96 20.15 4.42 0.47
CA SER A 96 18.77 4.43 -0.03
C SER A 96 17.70 4.71 1.03
N LEU A 97 18.09 5.02 2.27
CA LEU A 97 17.17 5.41 3.35
C LEU A 97 17.23 6.91 3.68
N ARG A 98 18.07 7.69 2.99
CA ARG A 98 18.10 9.14 3.23
C ARG A 98 16.80 9.74 2.70
N PRO A 99 16.00 10.39 3.55
CA PRO A 99 14.83 11.12 3.09
C PRO A 99 15.25 12.35 2.30
N ASP A 100 14.44 12.69 1.31
CA ASP A 100 14.57 13.93 0.53
C ASP A 100 13.18 14.51 0.29
N TRP A 101 13.14 15.74 -0.22
CA TRP A 101 11.90 16.42 -0.57
C TRP A 101 11.43 16.05 -1.96
N PHE A 102 10.21 15.54 -2.04
CA PHE A 102 9.50 15.23 -3.27
C PHE A 102 8.21 16.06 -3.34
N TYR A 103 7.74 16.34 -4.55
CA TYR A 103 6.47 17.00 -4.78
C TYR A 103 5.57 16.09 -5.61
N PHE A 104 4.39 15.78 -5.08
CA PHE A 104 3.38 14.97 -5.75
C PHE A 104 2.22 15.87 -6.17
N GLY A 105 1.70 15.66 -7.38
CA GLY A 105 0.49 16.33 -7.85
C GLY A 105 -0.73 15.94 -7.02
N GLN A 106 -1.85 16.64 -7.22
CA GLN A 106 -3.12 16.27 -6.59
C GLN A 106 -3.63 14.89 -7.04
N ASP A 107 -3.16 14.40 -8.19
CA ASP A 107 -3.41 13.05 -8.69
C ASP A 107 -2.48 11.99 -8.07
N GLY A 108 -1.59 12.37 -7.14
CA GLY A 108 -0.63 11.50 -6.48
C GLY A 108 0.62 11.17 -7.30
N VAL A 109 0.77 11.77 -8.49
CA VAL A 109 1.92 11.51 -9.37
C VAL A 109 3.11 12.36 -8.94
N LEU A 110 4.28 11.73 -8.79
CA LEU A 110 5.55 12.43 -8.56
C LEU A 110 5.85 13.40 -9.70
N GLN A 111 6.09 14.66 -9.36
CA GLN A 111 6.50 15.69 -10.30
C GLN A 111 8.04 15.72 -10.40
N GLU A 112 8.57 15.31 -11.55
CA GLU A 112 9.99 15.41 -11.85
C GLU A 112 10.28 16.74 -12.57
N PHE A 113 10.86 17.69 -11.85
CA PHE A 113 11.18 19.00 -12.40
C PHE A 113 12.55 19.00 -13.09
N VAL A 114 12.56 19.36 -14.37
CA VAL A 114 13.80 19.65 -15.10
C VAL A 114 14.01 21.17 -15.11
N GLY A 115 15.09 21.62 -14.44
CA GLY A 115 15.42 23.04 -14.32
C GLY A 115 14.77 23.74 -13.12
N LYS A 116 14.77 25.07 -13.12
CA LYS A 116 14.18 25.86 -12.02
C LYS A 116 12.67 25.92 -12.18
N GLN A 117 11.97 25.60 -11.10
CA GLN A 117 10.50 25.68 -11.02
C GLN A 117 10.12 26.49 -9.77
N VAL A 118 9.03 27.25 -9.87
CA VAL A 118 8.48 28.01 -8.74
C VAL A 118 7.30 27.21 -8.20
N LEU A 119 7.43 26.75 -6.96
CA LEU A 119 6.41 26.00 -6.24
C LEU A 119 6.00 26.75 -4.99
N GLU A 120 4.88 26.34 -4.40
CA GLU A 120 4.46 26.85 -3.10
C GLU A 120 5.56 26.63 -2.04
N ALA A 121 5.72 27.62 -1.15
CA ALA A 121 6.66 27.51 -0.05
C ALA A 121 6.25 26.36 0.88
N LYS A 122 7.22 25.57 1.35
CA LYS A 122 6.97 24.53 2.36
C LYS A 122 6.62 25.17 3.70
N THR A 123 5.51 24.77 4.28
CA THR A 123 5.01 25.20 5.60
C THR A 123 4.67 23.97 6.44
N ALA A 124 4.45 24.18 7.74
CA ALA A 124 3.95 23.12 8.62
C ALA A 124 2.54 22.66 8.25
N THR A 125 1.79 23.44 7.46
CA THR A 125 0.39 23.16 7.11
C THR A 125 0.23 22.52 5.73
N ASN A 126 1.23 22.54 4.84
CA ASN A 126 1.14 22.00 3.48
C ASN A 126 2.13 20.86 3.17
N THR A 127 2.88 20.39 4.16
CA THR A 127 3.81 19.25 4.03
C THR A 127 3.20 17.97 4.59
N ASN A 128 3.63 16.82 4.07
CA ASN A 128 3.26 15.48 4.51
C ASN A 128 1.75 15.18 4.48
N LYS A 129 1.09 15.56 3.38
CA LYS A 129 -0.35 15.40 3.17
C LYS A 129 -0.73 14.10 2.45
N HIS A 130 -1.91 13.60 2.77
CA HIS A 130 -2.55 12.50 2.05
C HIS A 130 -3.62 13.03 1.09
N HIS A 131 -3.88 12.29 0.02
CA HIS A 131 -4.92 12.63 -0.94
C HIS A 131 -6.28 12.79 -0.25
N GLY A 132 -6.96 13.89 -0.54
CA GLY A 132 -8.24 14.24 0.08
C GLY A 132 -8.12 14.90 1.46
N GLU A 133 -6.91 15.22 1.92
CA GLU A 133 -6.72 16.22 2.98
C GLU A 133 -6.90 17.62 2.42
N GLU A 134 -7.70 18.44 3.09
CA GLU A 134 -7.83 19.85 2.77
C GLU A 134 -6.62 20.61 3.31
N TYR A 135 -6.00 21.41 2.45
CA TYR A 135 -4.98 22.37 2.84
C TYR A 135 -5.04 23.57 1.89
N ASP A 136 -4.67 24.74 2.41
CA ASP A 136 -4.54 25.96 1.62
C ASP A 136 -3.38 25.80 0.63
N SER A 137 -3.65 25.18 -0.51
CA SER A 137 -2.76 25.26 -1.67
C SER A 137 -3.13 26.54 -2.43
N PRO A 138 -2.19 27.48 -2.65
CA PRO A 138 -2.47 28.61 -3.53
C PRO A 138 -2.71 28.02 -4.92
N ALA A 139 -3.95 28.12 -5.40
CA ALA A 139 -4.38 27.61 -6.70
C ALA A 139 -3.27 27.79 -7.76
N GLU A 140 -2.90 26.70 -8.43
CA GLU A 140 -2.04 26.73 -9.61
C GLU A 140 -2.52 27.87 -10.52
N LYS A 141 -1.60 28.78 -10.85
CA LYS A 141 -1.84 29.89 -11.78
C LYS A 141 -1.19 29.59 -13.11
#